data_AF-A0A2R5H171-F1
#
_entry.id   AF-A0A2R5H171-F1
#
_cell.length_a   1.000
_cell.length_b   1.000
_cell.length_c   1.000
_cell.angle_alpha   90.00
_cell.angle_beta   90.00
_cell.angle_gamma   90.00
#
_symmetry.space_group_name_H-M   'P 1'
#
loop_
_entity.id
_entity.type
_entity.pdbx_description
1 polymer ?
#
loop_
_entity_poly.entity_id
_entity_poly.type
_entity_poly.pdbx_seq_one_letter_code
_entity_poly.pdbx_strand_id
1 'polypeptide(L)'
;MSSQPEKAAAAATAATAASALAARASSEPPAQKHETKDVLLLDGGTGEELMRRGLPDDRRTWSALAVTDSKYHELLVDVHTSFLRAGSRFITVNNYGVTPGVGFTEEEVLKHTLVAAKLARKAVHDFGEGYVCGSLPPLVESYRPDLVQAHEKGVAMYRKIATVLHPHVDYFLAETLSSSEEMSQAVDAIMTLGLEPIRPLFCSWTVSRGGILRSGEPVEDAVKSLLDRKSAASPDRPFLLAGILFNCSEPEAITESLQALSPLRSRMAAADVKLGAYANRLTPIASDWSLETSAEPQALRDDLTPELYCNRFVGPWIADMGVSLVGENAYCGNSVKVLSRVWILTQLATIALVIAGFALGSDRSDVGYAFIGVWVALLAIFLGVVGTLVMRKYRTVATHGALTGMSFMMAQQGSTPAESAVGAFSVLLFFLYLLFTWLLVKFRADIIAFDEDEEDEGLTAIEMNGMEEDEVNGGVEGTETGAINGNAHKAHEEGTDLKMV
;
A
#
# COMPACT_ATOMS: atom_id res chain seq x y z
N MET A 1 62.69 42.28 11.97
CA MET A 1 61.28 42.74 12.03
C MET A 1 60.67 42.36 10.70
N SER A 2 59.55 41.67 10.54
CA SER A 2 58.45 41.30 11.42
C SER A 2 57.70 40.18 10.65
N SER A 3 57.47 39.00 11.23
CA SER A 3 56.45 38.03 10.72
C SER A 3 56.26 36.75 11.56
N GLN A 4 56.85 36.62 12.75
CA GLN A 4 56.63 35.44 13.60
C GLN A 4 55.51 35.50 14.67
N PRO A 5 54.93 36.65 15.09
CA PRO A 5 53.88 36.61 16.11
C PRO A 5 52.47 36.24 15.56
N GLU A 6 52.16 36.49 14.29
CA GLU A 6 50.83 36.22 13.73
C GLU A 6 50.56 34.73 13.44
N LYS A 7 51.59 33.95 13.05
CA LYS A 7 51.42 32.51 12.78
C LYS A 7 51.20 31.69 14.06
N ALA A 8 51.78 32.10 15.19
CA ALA A 8 51.58 31.43 16.48
C ALA A 8 50.17 31.69 17.05
N ALA A 9 49.63 32.91 16.88
CA ALA A 9 48.27 33.25 17.28
C ALA A 9 47.22 32.52 16.45
N ALA A 10 47.42 32.40 15.13
CA ALA A 10 46.52 31.65 14.25
C ALA A 10 46.49 30.14 14.58
N ALA A 11 47.65 29.54 14.88
CA ALA A 11 47.72 28.12 15.26
C ALA A 11 47.06 27.82 16.62
N ALA A 12 47.22 28.71 17.61
CA ALA A 12 46.56 28.58 18.91
C ALA A 12 45.02 28.73 18.81
N THR A 13 44.56 29.61 17.91
CA THR A 13 43.12 29.84 17.67
C THR A 13 42.47 28.64 16.96
N ALA A 14 43.18 28.03 16.00
CA ALA A 14 42.73 26.83 15.30
C ALA A 14 42.69 25.58 16.21
N ALA A 15 43.68 25.42 17.10
CA ALA A 15 43.70 24.32 18.07
C ALA A 15 42.56 24.43 19.11
N THR A 16 42.23 25.66 19.54
CA THR A 16 41.13 25.91 20.48
C THR A 16 39.76 25.67 19.81
N ALA A 17 39.61 26.05 18.54
CA ALA A 17 38.40 25.78 17.76
C ALA A 17 38.20 24.28 17.48
N ALA A 18 39.28 23.54 17.20
CA ALA A 18 39.23 22.09 17.01
C ALA A 18 38.87 21.33 18.30
N SER A 19 39.40 21.77 19.45
CA SER A 19 39.05 21.20 20.75
C SER A 19 37.60 21.50 21.16
N ALA A 20 37.07 22.67 20.78
CA ALA A 20 35.68 23.03 21.02
C ALA A 20 34.71 22.26 20.11
N LEU A 21 35.08 21.98 18.84
CA LEU A 21 34.32 21.12 17.94
C LEU A 21 34.29 19.66 18.42
N ALA A 22 35.43 19.14 18.90
CA ALA A 22 35.52 17.78 19.44
C ALA A 22 34.70 17.60 20.72
N ALA A 23 34.67 18.61 21.60
CA ALA A 23 33.81 18.61 22.79
C ALA A 23 32.31 18.68 22.44
N ARG A 24 31.94 19.39 21.36
CA ARG A 24 30.54 19.45 20.87
C ARG A 24 30.08 18.14 20.25
N ALA A 25 30.94 17.47 19.46
CA ALA A 25 30.68 16.15 18.88
C ALA A 25 30.56 15.03 19.93
N SER A 26 31.12 15.24 21.13
CA SER A 26 31.02 14.30 22.26
C SER A 26 29.78 14.51 23.13
N SER A 27 28.98 15.54 22.84
CA SER A 27 27.78 15.94 23.62
C SER A 27 26.47 15.79 22.85
N GLU A 28 26.50 15.29 21.62
CA GLU A 28 25.27 14.90 20.91
C GLU A 28 24.71 13.63 21.57
N PRO A 29 23.44 13.64 22.00
CA PRO A 29 22.80 12.41 22.45
C PRO A 29 22.89 11.39 21.31
N PRO A 30 23.14 10.09 21.61
CA PRO A 30 23.27 9.09 20.58
C PRO A 30 22.02 9.18 19.69
N ALA A 31 22.24 9.33 18.38
CA ALA A 31 21.18 9.29 17.38
C ALA A 31 20.27 8.11 17.73
N GLN A 32 19.05 8.41 18.19
CA GLN A 32 18.05 7.39 18.43
C GLN A 32 17.94 6.62 17.13
N LYS A 33 18.35 5.35 17.15
CA LYS A 33 17.90 4.39 16.16
C LYS A 33 16.38 4.50 16.20
N HIS A 34 15.79 5.18 15.21
CA HIS A 34 14.40 5.00 14.91
C HIS A 34 14.26 3.52 14.54
N GLU A 35 13.83 2.70 15.49
CA GLU A 35 13.25 1.41 15.16
C GLU A 35 12.16 1.71 14.13
N THR A 36 12.36 1.27 12.90
CA THR A 36 11.33 1.31 11.87
C THR A 36 10.17 0.49 12.40
N LYS A 37 9.13 1.17 12.89
CA LYS A 37 7.87 0.51 13.23
C LYS A 37 7.35 -0.17 11.96
N ASP A 38 6.97 -1.44 12.06
CA ASP A 38 6.32 -2.15 10.96
C ASP A 38 5.02 -1.41 10.59
N VAL A 39 5.02 -0.77 9.42
CA VAL A 39 3.83 -0.17 8.83
C VAL A 39 3.07 -1.26 8.12
N LEU A 40 1.81 -1.46 8.47
CA LEU A 40 0.94 -2.43 7.80
C LEU A 40 0.05 -1.71 6.80
N LEU A 41 -0.10 -2.33 5.63
CA LEU A 41 -0.87 -1.77 4.53
C LEU A 41 -2.27 -2.38 4.49
N LEU A 42 -3.29 -1.53 4.47
CA LEU A 42 -4.66 -1.89 4.08
C LEU A 42 -4.79 -1.78 2.56
N ASP A 43 -5.89 -2.27 2.00
CA ASP A 43 -6.19 -2.16 0.58
C ASP A 43 -6.62 -0.74 0.16
N GLY A 44 -6.86 -0.56 -1.14
CA GLY A 44 -7.23 0.70 -1.75
C GLY A 44 -8.74 0.83 -2.02
N GLY A 45 -9.08 1.82 -2.84
CA GLY A 45 -10.45 2.02 -3.34
C GLY A 45 -10.90 0.86 -4.23
N THR A 46 -11.58 -0.14 -3.64
CA THR A 46 -12.07 -1.32 -4.36
C THR A 46 -13.06 -0.92 -5.47
N GLY A 47 -13.96 0.02 -5.20
CA GLY A 47 -14.92 0.51 -6.20
C GLY A 47 -14.24 1.16 -7.40
N GLU A 48 -13.28 2.04 -7.16
CA GLU A 48 -12.50 2.70 -8.21
C GLU A 48 -11.71 1.70 -9.05
N GLU A 49 -11.09 0.72 -8.41
CA GLU A 49 -10.30 -0.29 -9.08
C GLU A 49 -11.15 -1.25 -9.93
N LEU A 50 -12.34 -1.62 -9.45
CA LEU A 50 -13.34 -2.36 -10.22
C LEU A 50 -13.77 -1.60 -11.48
N MET A 51 -14.11 -0.31 -11.33
CA MET A 51 -14.51 0.54 -12.46
C MET A 51 -13.37 0.70 -13.47
N ARG A 52 -12.12 0.87 -12.98
CA ARG A 52 -10.93 0.95 -13.83
C ARG A 52 -10.71 -0.32 -14.67
N ARG A 53 -11.17 -1.47 -14.17
CA ARG A 53 -11.11 -2.77 -14.87
C ARG A 53 -12.37 -3.12 -15.65
N GLY A 54 -13.30 -2.18 -15.79
CA GLY A 54 -14.47 -2.32 -16.66
C GLY A 54 -15.75 -2.76 -15.97
N LEU A 55 -15.85 -2.71 -14.64
CA LEU A 55 -17.14 -2.76 -13.97
C LEU A 55 -17.98 -1.53 -14.40
N PRO A 56 -19.21 -1.71 -14.91
CA PRO A 56 -20.07 -0.60 -15.24
C PRO A 56 -20.44 0.21 -14.00
N ASP A 57 -20.35 1.53 -14.11
CA ASP A 57 -20.90 2.44 -13.10
C ASP A 57 -22.40 2.58 -13.32
N ASP A 58 -23.19 1.78 -12.60
CA ASP A 58 -24.66 1.86 -12.62
C ASP A 58 -25.21 2.95 -11.68
N ARG A 59 -24.32 3.65 -10.95
CA ARG A 59 -24.56 4.73 -9.96
C ARG A 59 -25.55 4.42 -8.85
N ARG A 60 -26.17 3.23 -8.86
CA ARG A 60 -27.22 2.82 -7.92
C ARG A 60 -26.68 1.81 -6.92
N THR A 61 -25.87 0.87 -7.39
CA THR A 61 -25.23 -0.15 -6.53
C THR A 61 -23.72 0.02 -6.48
N TRP A 62 -23.13 0.81 -7.39
CA TRP A 62 -21.70 1.13 -7.41
C TRP A 62 -20.84 -0.15 -7.36
N SER A 63 -19.93 -0.28 -6.40
CA SER A 63 -19.11 -1.48 -6.23
C SER A 63 -19.91 -2.74 -5.86
N ALA A 64 -21.15 -2.60 -5.36
CA ALA A 64 -22.00 -3.73 -5.01
C ALA A 64 -22.45 -4.52 -6.25
N LEU A 65 -22.44 -3.93 -7.45
CA LEU A 65 -22.70 -4.65 -8.70
C LEU A 65 -21.74 -5.85 -8.88
N ALA A 66 -20.49 -5.70 -8.45
CA ALA A 66 -19.50 -6.76 -8.51
C ALA A 66 -19.82 -7.96 -7.60
N VAL A 67 -20.76 -7.79 -6.66
CA VAL A 67 -21.21 -8.81 -5.71
C VAL A 67 -22.58 -9.36 -6.10
N THR A 68 -23.48 -8.49 -6.58
CA THR A 68 -24.86 -8.85 -6.91
C THR A 68 -24.97 -9.63 -8.22
N ASP A 69 -24.09 -9.37 -9.19
CA ASP A 69 -24.05 -10.06 -10.47
C ASP A 69 -22.85 -11.02 -10.54
N SER A 70 -23.14 -12.31 -10.68
CA SER A 70 -22.13 -13.39 -10.69
C SER A 70 -21.10 -13.24 -11.79
N LYS A 71 -21.40 -12.52 -12.89
CA LYS A 71 -20.44 -12.33 -13.98
C LYS A 71 -19.22 -11.49 -13.59
N TYR A 72 -19.30 -10.75 -12.48
CA TYR A 72 -18.22 -9.89 -11.98
C TYR A 72 -17.51 -10.45 -10.74
N HIS A 73 -17.86 -11.66 -10.29
CA HIS A 73 -17.26 -12.26 -9.09
C HIS A 73 -15.75 -12.48 -9.25
N GLU A 74 -15.31 -13.02 -10.39
CA GLU A 74 -13.88 -13.20 -10.68
C GLU A 74 -13.16 -11.85 -10.78
N LEU A 75 -13.81 -10.83 -11.36
CA LEU A 75 -13.26 -9.49 -11.41
C LEU A 75 -13.01 -8.93 -10.00
N LEU A 76 -13.91 -9.17 -9.05
CA LEU A 76 -13.73 -8.75 -7.66
C LEU A 76 -12.58 -9.51 -6.97
N VAL A 77 -12.45 -10.82 -7.21
CA VAL A 77 -11.30 -11.61 -6.73
C VAL A 77 -10.00 -11.03 -7.28
N ASP A 78 -9.93 -10.74 -8.57
CA ASP A 78 -8.75 -10.15 -9.22
C ASP A 78 -8.38 -8.78 -8.63
N VAL A 79 -9.38 -7.97 -8.25
CA VAL A 79 -9.13 -6.68 -7.58
C VAL A 79 -8.54 -6.91 -6.19
N HIS A 80 -9.13 -7.77 -5.37
CA HIS A 80 -8.56 -8.10 -4.07
C HIS A 80 -7.14 -8.66 -4.17
N THR A 81 -6.90 -9.62 -5.06
CA THR A 81 -5.57 -10.20 -5.30
C THR A 81 -4.57 -9.15 -5.77
N SER A 82 -5.00 -8.13 -6.52
CA SER A 82 -4.08 -7.08 -6.94
C SER A 82 -3.61 -6.17 -5.82
N PHE A 83 -4.44 -5.92 -4.81
CA PHE A 83 -4.02 -5.18 -3.62
C PHE A 83 -3.02 -6.01 -2.79
N LEU A 84 -3.27 -7.32 -2.65
CA LEU A 84 -2.31 -8.23 -2.02
C LEU A 84 -0.95 -8.22 -2.75
N ARG A 85 -0.96 -8.34 -4.09
CA ARG A 85 0.25 -8.21 -4.93
C ARG A 85 0.94 -6.85 -4.83
N ALA A 86 0.19 -5.78 -4.54
CA ALA A 86 0.73 -4.44 -4.34
C ALA A 86 1.35 -4.25 -2.94
N GLY A 87 1.26 -5.25 -2.07
CA GLY A 87 1.82 -5.25 -0.72
C GLY A 87 0.81 -5.00 0.39
N SER A 88 -0.49 -4.89 0.09
CA SER A 88 -1.52 -4.81 1.13
C SER A 88 -1.54 -6.10 1.95
N ARG A 89 -1.48 -5.95 3.27
CA ARG A 89 -1.60 -7.06 4.22
C ARG A 89 -3.05 -7.37 4.57
N PHE A 90 -3.93 -6.40 4.38
CA PHE A 90 -5.36 -6.53 4.65
C PHE A 90 -6.14 -6.16 3.39
N ILE A 91 -7.16 -6.96 3.06
CA ILE A 91 -8.20 -6.60 2.09
C ILE A 91 -9.54 -6.46 2.80
N THR A 92 -10.37 -5.55 2.33
CA THR A 92 -11.66 -5.22 2.90
C THR A 92 -12.77 -5.88 2.08
N VAL A 93 -13.70 -6.58 2.75
CA VAL A 93 -14.85 -7.19 2.08
C VAL A 93 -15.67 -6.10 1.37
N ASN A 94 -15.96 -6.30 0.08
CA ASN A 94 -16.73 -5.35 -0.74
C ASN A 94 -18.24 -5.37 -0.43
N ASN A 95 -18.63 -5.14 0.83
CA ASN A 95 -20.02 -5.03 1.27
C ASN A 95 -20.42 -3.60 1.69
N TYR A 96 -19.58 -2.60 1.40
CA TYR A 96 -19.83 -1.20 1.76
C TYR A 96 -21.16 -0.66 1.20
N GLY A 97 -21.43 -0.90 -0.09
CA GLY A 97 -22.67 -0.51 -0.76
C GLY A 97 -23.83 -1.50 -0.60
N VAL A 98 -23.65 -2.56 0.20
CA VAL A 98 -24.64 -3.62 0.42
C VAL A 98 -25.36 -3.33 1.75
N THR A 99 -26.13 -2.24 1.80
CA THR A 99 -26.80 -1.79 3.03
C THR A 99 -28.27 -1.44 2.78
N PRO A 100 -29.10 -1.38 3.84
CA PRO A 100 -30.47 -0.94 3.73
C PRO A 100 -30.61 0.49 3.17
N GLY A 101 -29.65 1.37 3.46
CA GLY A 101 -29.62 2.75 2.94
C GLY A 101 -29.57 2.84 1.42
N VAL A 102 -28.97 1.85 0.74
CA VAL A 102 -28.89 1.78 -0.73
C VAL A 102 -30.12 1.07 -1.34
N GLY A 103 -31.10 0.69 -0.51
CA GLY A 103 -32.36 0.11 -0.95
C GLY A 103 -32.41 -1.42 -0.99
N PHE A 104 -31.38 -2.10 -0.46
CA PHE A 104 -31.43 -3.55 -0.29
C PHE A 104 -32.32 -3.93 0.90
N THR A 105 -33.09 -5.00 0.73
CA THR A 105 -33.79 -5.65 1.85
C THR A 105 -32.78 -6.28 2.81
N GLU A 106 -33.19 -6.53 4.05
CA GLU A 106 -32.32 -7.20 5.03
C GLU A 106 -31.81 -8.56 4.51
N GLU A 107 -32.66 -9.35 3.85
CA GLU A 107 -32.28 -10.64 3.28
C GLU A 107 -31.21 -10.49 2.19
N GLU A 108 -31.37 -9.51 1.30
CA GLU A 108 -30.39 -9.22 0.25
C GLU A 108 -29.07 -8.74 0.83
N VAL A 109 -29.10 -7.90 1.87
CA VAL A 109 -27.89 -7.45 2.56
C VAL A 109 -27.10 -8.65 3.08
N LEU A 110 -27.75 -9.58 3.78
CA LEU A 110 -27.09 -10.76 4.32
C LEU A 110 -26.60 -11.68 3.21
N LYS A 111 -27.40 -11.91 2.16
CA LYS A 111 -27.03 -12.73 1.01
C LYS A 111 -25.79 -12.19 0.30
N HIS A 112 -25.79 -10.91 -0.06
CA HIS A 112 -24.70 -10.31 -0.83
C HIS A 112 -23.46 -10.09 0.03
N THR A 113 -23.61 -9.76 1.31
CA THR A 113 -22.48 -9.72 2.26
C THR A 113 -21.79 -11.08 2.35
N LEU A 114 -22.55 -12.19 2.40
CA LEU A 114 -21.97 -13.54 2.40
C LEU A 114 -21.17 -13.83 1.13
N VAL A 115 -21.69 -13.42 -0.02
CA VAL A 115 -20.99 -13.59 -1.31
C VAL A 115 -19.70 -12.79 -1.32
N ALA A 116 -19.74 -11.51 -0.96
CA ALA A 116 -18.55 -10.65 -0.88
C ALA A 116 -17.49 -11.25 0.05
N ALA A 117 -17.89 -11.74 1.22
CA ALA A 117 -16.96 -12.31 2.21
C ALA A 117 -16.26 -13.58 1.69
N LYS A 118 -16.99 -14.44 0.96
CA LYS A 118 -16.43 -15.63 0.33
C LYS A 118 -15.44 -15.29 -0.78
N LEU A 119 -15.73 -14.26 -1.59
CA LEU A 119 -14.83 -13.81 -2.66
C LEU A 119 -13.53 -13.22 -2.10
N ALA A 120 -13.60 -12.38 -1.05
CA ALA A 120 -12.42 -11.88 -0.38
C ALA A 120 -11.60 -13.01 0.26
N ARG A 121 -12.24 -13.97 0.94
CA ARG A 121 -11.53 -15.14 1.49
C ARG A 121 -10.88 -16.00 0.41
N LYS A 122 -11.55 -16.18 -0.73
CA LYS A 122 -10.97 -16.87 -1.90
C LYS A 122 -9.71 -16.15 -2.39
N ALA A 123 -9.74 -14.83 -2.53
CA ALA A 123 -8.58 -14.05 -2.97
C ALA A 123 -7.36 -14.24 -2.06
N VAL A 124 -7.55 -14.18 -0.74
CA VAL A 124 -6.46 -14.44 0.24
C VAL A 124 -6.00 -15.89 0.22
N HIS A 125 -6.93 -16.85 0.12
CA HIS A 125 -6.59 -18.26 0.04
C HIS A 125 -5.75 -18.58 -1.20
N ASP A 126 -6.12 -18.05 -2.36
CA ASP A 126 -5.44 -18.31 -3.63
C ASP A 126 -4.10 -17.58 -3.72
N PHE A 127 -3.98 -16.40 -3.09
CA PHE A 127 -2.70 -15.69 -2.98
C PHE A 127 -1.74 -16.36 -1.99
N GLY A 128 -2.26 -16.99 -0.93
CA GLY A 128 -1.50 -17.73 0.07
C GLY A 128 -1.20 -16.95 1.35
N GLU A 129 -1.34 -15.62 1.34
CA GLU A 129 -1.16 -14.77 2.52
C GLU A 129 -2.07 -13.54 2.52
N GLY A 130 -2.11 -12.83 3.66
CA GLY A 130 -2.96 -11.66 3.88
C GLY A 130 -4.14 -11.94 4.82
N TYR A 131 -4.84 -10.89 5.18
CA TYR A 131 -5.97 -10.91 6.11
C TYR A 131 -7.22 -10.32 5.47
N VAL A 132 -8.38 -10.84 5.83
CA VAL A 132 -9.68 -10.32 5.40
C VAL A 132 -10.32 -9.48 6.51
N CYS A 133 -10.61 -8.21 6.20
CA CYS A 133 -11.37 -7.28 7.04
C CYS A 133 -12.84 -7.26 6.61
N GLY A 134 -13.75 -7.69 7.49
CA GLY A 134 -15.19 -7.57 7.26
C GLY A 134 -15.67 -6.13 7.49
N SER A 135 -16.13 -5.46 6.42
CA SER A 135 -16.63 -4.09 6.52
C SER A 135 -17.95 -4.03 7.30
N LEU A 136 -18.01 -3.13 8.27
CA LEU A 136 -19.21 -2.69 8.97
C LEU A 136 -19.43 -1.21 8.59
N PRO A 137 -19.99 -0.95 7.39
CA PRO A 137 -20.14 0.39 6.83
C PRO A 137 -21.34 1.13 7.48
N PRO A 138 -21.49 2.45 7.23
CA PRO A 138 -22.68 3.19 7.65
C PRO A 138 -23.95 2.52 7.11
N LEU A 139 -24.94 2.30 7.98
CA LEU A 139 -26.13 1.52 7.62
C LEU A 139 -27.11 2.28 6.70
N VAL A 140 -27.00 3.61 6.67
CA VAL A 140 -27.90 4.50 5.92
C VAL A 140 -27.09 5.37 4.97
N GLU A 141 -26.47 6.43 5.47
CA GLU A 141 -25.72 7.41 4.65
C GLU A 141 -24.42 7.80 5.34
N SER A 142 -23.33 7.86 4.56
CA SER A 142 -21.96 7.86 5.12
C SER A 142 -21.54 9.16 5.81
N TYR A 143 -22.08 10.31 5.38
CA TYR A 143 -21.71 11.63 5.91
C TYR A 143 -22.85 12.33 6.65
N ARG A 144 -23.95 11.62 6.92
CA ARG A 144 -25.18 12.16 7.51
C ARG A 144 -25.42 11.60 8.92
N PRO A 145 -24.73 12.14 9.94
CA PRO A 145 -24.88 11.68 11.33
C PRO A 145 -26.31 11.86 11.86
N ASP A 146 -27.09 12.76 11.26
CA ASP A 146 -28.50 12.99 11.57
C ASP A 146 -29.43 11.87 11.07
N LEU A 147 -28.96 10.99 10.18
CA LEU A 147 -29.69 9.83 9.68
C LEU A 147 -29.31 8.51 10.38
N VAL A 148 -28.40 8.56 11.36
CA VAL A 148 -28.01 7.40 12.16
C VAL A 148 -29.24 6.81 12.84
N GLN A 149 -29.37 5.48 12.76
CA GLN A 149 -30.52 4.79 13.32
C GLN A 149 -30.52 4.84 14.85
N ALA A 150 -31.69 4.60 15.45
CA ALA A 150 -31.79 4.36 16.88
C ALA A 150 -30.86 3.21 17.31
N HIS A 151 -30.20 3.37 18.45
CA HIS A 151 -29.12 2.50 18.92
C HIS A 151 -29.42 1.01 18.78
N GLU A 152 -30.54 0.55 19.33
CA GLU A 152 -30.91 -0.87 19.35
C GLU A 152 -31.14 -1.44 17.94
N LYS A 153 -31.68 -0.63 17.02
CA LYS A 153 -31.89 -1.03 15.62
C LYS A 153 -30.57 -1.16 14.88
N GLY A 154 -29.67 -0.19 15.06
CA GLY A 154 -28.35 -0.22 14.46
C GLY A 154 -27.51 -1.40 14.96
N VAL A 155 -27.47 -1.63 16.29
CA VAL A 155 -26.82 -2.80 16.89
C VAL A 155 -27.38 -4.10 16.32
N ALA A 156 -28.71 -4.21 16.20
CA ALA A 156 -29.35 -5.41 15.66
C ALA A 156 -28.93 -5.68 14.21
N MET A 157 -28.85 -4.64 13.37
CA MET A 157 -28.45 -4.78 11.97
C MET A 157 -26.95 -5.10 11.83
N TYR A 158 -26.07 -4.36 12.52
CA TYR A 158 -24.63 -4.65 12.52
C TYR A 158 -24.33 -6.06 12.99
N ARG A 159 -25.05 -6.57 14.01
CA ARG A 159 -24.87 -7.94 14.49
C ARG A 159 -25.24 -8.98 13.44
N LYS A 160 -26.28 -8.75 12.63
CA LYS A 160 -26.65 -9.66 11.53
C LYS A 160 -25.57 -9.67 10.45
N ILE A 161 -25.09 -8.49 10.04
CA ILE A 161 -23.98 -8.35 9.08
C ILE A 161 -22.72 -9.05 9.60
N ALA A 162 -22.33 -8.77 10.86
CA ALA A 162 -21.16 -9.36 11.50
C ALA A 162 -21.27 -10.90 11.62
N THR A 163 -22.47 -11.43 11.87
CA THR A 163 -22.71 -12.88 11.93
C THR A 163 -22.40 -13.56 10.60
N VAL A 164 -22.77 -12.92 9.48
CA VAL A 164 -22.52 -13.43 8.13
C VAL A 164 -21.04 -13.34 7.77
N LEU A 165 -20.38 -12.25 8.16
CA LEU A 165 -18.96 -12.02 7.91
C LEU A 165 -18.05 -12.94 8.74
N HIS A 166 -18.38 -13.20 10.00
CA HIS A 166 -17.51 -13.84 11.00
C HIS A 166 -16.77 -15.11 10.52
N PRO A 167 -17.39 -16.07 9.81
CA PRO A 167 -16.71 -17.29 9.38
C PRO A 167 -15.63 -17.06 8.32
N HIS A 168 -15.64 -15.90 7.66
CA HIS A 168 -14.83 -15.61 6.48
C HIS A 168 -13.78 -14.51 6.72
N VAL A 169 -13.80 -13.84 7.87
CA VAL A 169 -12.96 -12.67 8.16
C VAL A 169 -11.98 -12.92 9.31
N ASP A 170 -10.84 -12.24 9.25
CA ASP A 170 -9.82 -12.26 10.30
C ASP A 170 -10.02 -11.07 11.26
N TYR A 171 -10.48 -9.95 10.72
CA TYR A 171 -10.75 -8.70 11.43
C TYR A 171 -12.13 -8.16 11.04
N PHE A 172 -12.73 -7.37 11.91
CA PHE A 172 -13.82 -6.46 11.54
C PHE A 172 -13.25 -5.06 11.32
N LEU A 173 -13.87 -4.30 10.42
CA LEU A 173 -13.55 -2.92 10.13
C LEU A 173 -14.84 -2.09 10.15
N ALA A 174 -15.10 -1.40 11.24
CA ALA A 174 -16.14 -0.39 11.32
C ALA A 174 -15.62 0.89 10.66
N GLU A 175 -15.97 1.12 9.40
CA GLU A 175 -15.38 2.19 8.58
C GLU A 175 -16.36 3.28 8.19
N THR A 176 -15.81 4.48 7.95
CA THR A 176 -16.55 5.65 7.49
C THR A 176 -17.72 6.04 8.42
N LEU A 177 -17.65 5.70 9.70
CA LEU A 177 -18.73 6.04 10.63
C LEU A 177 -18.70 7.54 10.96
N SER A 178 -19.87 8.16 10.99
CA SER A 178 -20.00 9.62 11.01
C SER A 178 -20.08 10.23 12.42
N SER A 179 -20.30 9.39 13.44
CA SER A 179 -20.55 9.80 14.83
C SER A 179 -20.03 8.77 15.84
N SER A 180 -19.90 9.17 17.11
CA SER A 180 -19.59 8.21 18.19
C SER A 180 -20.75 7.26 18.48
N GLU A 181 -21.99 7.71 18.24
CA GLU A 181 -23.20 6.90 18.43
C GLU A 181 -23.22 5.72 17.46
N GLU A 182 -23.02 5.97 16.16
CA GLU A 182 -22.96 4.91 15.15
C GLU A 182 -21.80 3.94 15.40
N MET A 183 -20.63 4.46 15.80
CA MET A 183 -19.50 3.63 16.21
C MET A 183 -19.84 2.74 17.41
N SER A 184 -20.56 3.29 18.39
CA SER A 184 -20.98 2.51 19.56
C SER A 184 -21.91 1.38 19.17
N GLN A 185 -22.82 1.58 18.20
CA GLN A 185 -23.68 0.53 17.68
C GLN A 185 -22.88 -0.63 17.06
N ALA A 186 -21.87 -0.32 16.24
CA ALA A 186 -21.00 -1.33 15.64
C ALA A 186 -20.18 -2.08 16.71
N VAL A 187 -19.60 -1.36 17.68
CA VAL A 187 -18.83 -1.96 18.78
C VAL A 187 -19.72 -2.86 19.65
N ASP A 188 -20.93 -2.42 19.99
CA ASP A 188 -21.87 -3.21 20.79
C ASP A 188 -22.35 -4.46 20.06
N ALA A 189 -22.55 -4.38 18.75
CA ALA A 189 -22.84 -5.54 17.91
C ALA A 189 -21.71 -6.58 17.96
N ILE A 190 -20.45 -6.14 17.86
CA ILE A 190 -19.28 -7.04 17.92
C ILE A 190 -19.09 -7.63 19.33
N MET A 191 -19.17 -6.80 20.38
CA MET A 191 -19.03 -7.24 21.77
C MET A 191 -20.15 -8.20 22.22
N THR A 192 -21.28 -8.22 21.52
CA THR A 192 -22.43 -9.11 21.81
C THR A 192 -22.66 -10.18 20.75
N LEU A 193 -21.71 -10.35 19.81
CA LEU A 193 -21.83 -11.28 18.70
C LEU A 193 -21.89 -12.75 19.18
N GLY A 194 -21.12 -13.08 20.23
CA GLY A 194 -21.13 -14.41 20.84
C GLY A 194 -20.55 -15.54 19.97
N LEU A 195 -19.67 -15.20 19.03
CA LEU A 195 -19.02 -16.15 18.12
C LEU A 195 -17.50 -16.21 18.38
N GLU A 196 -16.95 -17.42 18.35
CA GLU A 196 -15.53 -17.70 18.57
C GLU A 196 -14.84 -18.18 17.28
N PRO A 197 -13.55 -17.84 17.04
CA PRO A 197 -12.75 -16.93 17.86
C PRO A 197 -13.26 -15.49 17.75
N ILE A 198 -13.12 -14.72 18.83
CA ILE A 198 -13.37 -13.27 18.78
C ILE A 198 -12.40 -12.63 17.78
N ARG A 199 -12.95 -11.93 16.79
CA ARG A 199 -12.17 -11.23 15.78
C ARG A 199 -11.82 -9.82 16.26
N PRO A 200 -10.58 -9.33 16.06
CA PRO A 200 -10.24 -7.96 16.42
C PRO A 200 -10.99 -6.93 15.56
N LEU A 201 -11.25 -5.76 16.12
CA LEU A 201 -11.97 -4.67 15.47
C LEU A 201 -11.05 -3.49 15.20
N PHE A 202 -11.09 -3.01 13.96
CA PHE A 202 -10.64 -1.69 13.56
C PHE A 202 -11.82 -0.72 13.57
N CYS A 203 -11.65 0.42 14.22
CA CYS A 203 -12.64 1.50 14.28
C CYS A 203 -12.13 2.69 13.49
N SER A 204 -12.79 3.01 12.37
CA SER A 204 -12.43 4.12 11.49
C SER A 204 -13.58 5.11 11.34
N TRP A 205 -13.27 6.38 11.54
CA TRP A 205 -14.23 7.48 11.39
C TRP A 205 -13.98 8.30 10.13
N THR A 206 -15.06 8.88 9.60
CA THR A 206 -14.99 10.05 8.73
C THR A 206 -15.00 11.33 9.55
N VAL A 207 -14.19 12.30 9.15
CA VAL A 207 -13.90 13.52 9.92
C VAL A 207 -14.06 14.77 9.08
N SER A 208 -14.32 15.87 9.77
CA SER A 208 -14.24 17.23 9.25
C SER A 208 -12.95 17.90 9.74
N ARG A 209 -12.63 19.06 9.16
CA ARG A 209 -11.56 19.92 9.69
C ARG A 209 -11.85 20.37 11.11
N GLY A 210 -10.79 20.65 11.86
CA GLY A 210 -10.81 21.05 13.27
C GLY A 210 -10.66 19.89 14.24
N GLY A 211 -10.36 18.68 13.77
CA GLY A 211 -10.23 17.50 14.63
C GLY A 211 -11.56 17.05 15.22
N ILE A 212 -12.63 17.08 14.42
CA ILE A 212 -13.99 16.72 14.81
C ILE A 212 -14.57 15.66 13.87
N LEU A 213 -15.45 14.82 14.40
CA LEU A 213 -16.29 13.92 13.62
C LEU A 213 -17.28 14.72 12.76
N ARG A 214 -17.91 14.06 11.79
CA ARG A 214 -18.99 14.68 10.98
C ARG A 214 -20.19 15.11 11.84
N SER A 215 -20.42 14.44 12.97
CA SER A 215 -21.40 14.82 14.00
C SER A 215 -21.06 16.10 14.78
N GLY A 216 -19.85 16.62 14.64
CA GLY A 216 -19.34 17.79 15.38
C GLY A 216 -18.67 17.44 16.72
N GLU A 217 -18.63 16.16 17.09
CA GLU A 217 -17.95 15.70 18.31
C GLU A 217 -16.42 15.80 18.17
N PRO A 218 -15.68 16.23 19.19
CA PRO A 218 -14.21 16.17 19.18
C PRO A 218 -13.71 14.74 19.01
N VAL A 219 -12.76 14.55 18.09
CA VAL A 219 -12.14 13.23 17.84
C VAL A 219 -11.45 12.68 19.09
N GLU A 220 -10.84 13.55 19.90
CA GLU A 220 -10.20 13.16 21.15
C GLU A 220 -11.20 12.49 22.11
N ASP A 221 -12.40 13.05 22.26
CA ASP A 221 -13.43 12.51 23.15
C ASP A 221 -13.96 11.17 22.65
N ALA A 222 -14.20 11.05 21.34
CA ALA A 222 -14.65 9.80 20.71
C ALA A 222 -13.61 8.66 20.91
N VAL A 223 -12.33 8.95 20.68
CA VAL A 223 -11.23 8.00 20.88
C VAL A 223 -11.06 7.64 22.35
N LYS A 224 -11.12 8.63 23.24
CA LYS A 224 -11.06 8.39 24.69
C LYS A 224 -12.16 7.46 25.15
N SER A 225 -13.39 7.64 24.65
CA SER A 225 -14.54 6.77 24.94
C SER A 225 -14.27 5.31 24.52
N LEU A 226 -13.76 5.07 23.30
CA LEU A 226 -13.41 3.70 22.88
C LEU A 226 -12.31 3.07 23.73
N LEU A 227 -11.29 3.84 24.12
CA LEU A 227 -10.23 3.34 25.00
C LEU A 227 -10.77 3.04 26.41
N ASP A 228 -11.69 3.87 26.93
CA ASP A 228 -12.36 3.62 28.22
C ASP A 228 -13.18 2.32 28.14
N ARG A 229 -13.91 2.11 27.05
CA ARG A 229 -14.64 0.86 26.78
C ARG A 229 -13.72 -0.35 26.70
N LYS A 230 -12.58 -0.26 26.01
CA LYS A 230 -11.59 -1.34 25.93
C LYS A 230 -11.05 -1.69 27.32
N SER A 231 -10.75 -0.68 28.14
CA SER A 231 -10.29 -0.88 29.52
C SER A 231 -11.36 -1.48 30.43
N ALA A 232 -12.65 -1.21 30.17
CA ALA A 232 -13.78 -1.73 30.94
C ALA A 232 -14.29 -3.10 30.46
N ALA A 233 -13.79 -3.61 29.32
CA ALA A 233 -14.24 -4.87 28.76
C ALA A 233 -13.90 -6.05 29.70
N SER A 234 -14.88 -6.93 29.92
CA SER A 234 -14.71 -8.12 30.75
C SER A 234 -14.39 -9.35 29.88
N PRO A 235 -13.85 -10.43 30.46
CA PRO A 235 -13.65 -11.69 29.75
C PRO A 235 -14.92 -12.25 29.10
N ASP A 236 -16.10 -12.01 29.69
CA ASP A 236 -17.40 -12.46 29.17
C ASP A 236 -17.94 -11.60 28.02
N ARG A 237 -17.41 -10.38 27.86
CA ARG A 237 -17.74 -9.43 26.79
C ARG A 237 -16.46 -8.77 26.27
N PRO A 238 -15.58 -9.55 25.63
CA PRO A 238 -14.26 -9.06 25.24
C PRO A 238 -14.39 -8.02 24.13
N PHE A 239 -13.54 -7.00 24.21
CA PHE A 239 -13.42 -5.98 23.18
C PHE A 239 -11.99 -5.92 22.66
N LEU A 240 -11.74 -6.64 21.57
CA LEU A 240 -10.44 -6.68 20.90
C LEU A 240 -10.28 -5.48 19.94
N LEU A 241 -10.29 -4.26 20.49
CA LEU A 241 -9.94 -3.07 19.73
C LEU A 241 -8.46 -3.15 19.33
N ALA A 242 -8.20 -3.31 18.02
CA ALA A 242 -6.87 -3.48 17.46
C ALA A 242 -6.32 -2.19 16.82
N GLY A 243 -7.21 -1.29 16.41
CA GLY A 243 -6.81 -0.06 15.77
C GLY A 243 -7.89 1.00 15.72
N ILE A 244 -7.45 2.25 15.73
CA ILE A 244 -8.26 3.45 15.54
C ILE A 244 -7.74 4.15 14.28
N LEU A 245 -8.63 4.44 13.35
CA LEU A 245 -8.28 4.96 12.04
C LEU A 245 -9.18 6.14 11.64
N PHE A 246 -8.76 6.85 10.60
CA PHE A 246 -9.58 7.86 9.94
C PHE A 246 -9.54 7.65 8.43
N ASN A 247 -10.71 7.70 7.80
CA ASN A 247 -10.86 7.42 6.38
C ASN A 247 -11.91 8.26 5.69
N CYS A 248 -11.97 8.13 4.37
CA CYS A 248 -13.02 8.71 3.53
C CYS A 248 -13.23 10.23 3.76
N SER A 249 -12.12 10.91 4.06
CA SER A 249 -12.03 12.34 4.38
C SER A 249 -10.80 12.94 3.69
N GLU A 250 -10.74 14.27 3.64
CA GLU A 250 -9.56 14.96 3.12
C GLU A 250 -8.31 14.63 3.97
N PRO A 251 -7.12 14.50 3.36
CA PRO A 251 -5.90 14.24 4.12
C PRO A 251 -5.59 15.36 5.11
N GLU A 252 -5.97 16.60 4.81
CA GLU A 252 -5.83 17.71 5.76
C GLU A 252 -6.70 17.52 7.01
N ALA A 253 -7.97 17.14 6.87
CA ALA A 253 -8.87 16.87 8.00
C ALA A 253 -8.40 15.68 8.84
N ILE A 254 -7.89 14.63 8.19
CA ILE A 254 -7.28 13.48 8.86
C ILE A 254 -6.01 13.91 9.61
N THR A 255 -5.17 14.75 9.01
CA THR A 255 -3.96 15.28 9.66
C THR A 255 -4.31 16.04 10.94
N GLU A 256 -5.29 16.94 10.89
CA GLU A 256 -5.76 17.70 12.05
C GLU A 256 -6.32 16.77 13.14
N SER A 257 -7.02 15.70 12.76
CA SER A 257 -7.55 14.68 13.68
C SER A 257 -6.43 13.86 14.34
N LEU A 258 -5.42 13.44 13.58
CA LEU A 258 -4.23 12.73 14.08
C LEU A 258 -3.38 13.60 15.03
N GLN A 259 -3.35 14.91 14.78
CA GLN A 259 -2.72 15.89 15.68
C GLN A 259 -3.49 16.04 16.99
N ALA A 260 -4.83 16.12 16.93
CA ALA A 260 -5.69 16.18 18.11
C ALA A 260 -5.51 14.97 19.05
N LEU A 261 -5.13 13.81 18.52
CA LEU A 261 -4.87 12.60 19.32
C LEU A 261 -3.53 12.57 20.06
N SER A 262 -2.67 13.58 19.92
CA SER A 262 -1.37 13.64 20.61
C SER A 262 -1.44 13.30 22.12
N PRO A 263 -2.42 13.82 22.90
CA PRO A 263 -2.55 13.50 24.32
C PRO A 263 -2.86 12.02 24.62
N LEU A 264 -3.42 11.28 23.66
CA LEU A 264 -3.88 9.91 23.84
C LEU A 264 -2.89 8.86 23.31
N ARG A 265 -1.82 9.25 22.60
CA ARG A 265 -0.91 8.30 21.93
C ARG A 265 -0.25 7.30 22.88
N SER A 266 0.25 7.76 24.02
CA SER A 266 0.87 6.86 25.01
C SER A 266 -0.13 5.87 25.57
N ARG A 267 -1.39 6.28 25.73
CA ARG A 267 -2.47 5.42 26.18
C ARG A 267 -2.84 4.38 25.12
N MET A 268 -2.92 4.77 23.85
CA MET A 268 -3.14 3.84 22.74
C MET A 268 -2.01 2.80 22.63
N ALA A 269 -0.75 3.24 22.72
CA ALA A 269 0.40 2.36 22.71
C ALA A 269 0.40 1.37 23.88
N ALA A 270 0.10 1.83 25.10
CA ALA A 270 -0.01 0.96 26.28
C ALA A 270 -1.17 -0.06 26.16
N ALA A 271 -2.19 0.26 25.38
CA ALA A 271 -3.33 -0.62 25.11
C ALA A 271 -3.14 -1.50 23.85
N ASP A 272 -1.97 -1.45 23.20
CA ASP A 272 -1.70 -2.11 21.92
C ASP A 272 -2.75 -1.79 20.82
N VAL A 273 -3.18 -0.53 20.78
CA VAL A 273 -4.10 -0.02 19.75
C VAL A 273 -3.29 0.75 18.70
N LYS A 274 -3.30 0.24 17.46
CA LYS A 274 -2.62 0.89 16.33
C LYS A 274 -3.38 2.15 15.90
N LEU A 275 -2.65 3.14 15.42
CA LEU A 275 -3.23 4.33 14.78
C LEU A 275 -3.14 4.17 13.26
N GLY A 276 -4.22 4.49 12.55
CA GLY A 276 -4.28 4.33 11.10
C GLY A 276 -4.91 5.50 10.35
N ALA A 277 -4.67 5.55 9.03
CA ALA A 277 -5.28 6.54 8.16
C ALA A 277 -5.30 6.07 6.69
N TYR A 278 -6.41 6.35 6.00
CA TYR A 278 -6.53 6.16 4.55
C TYR A 278 -7.50 7.19 3.94
N ALA A 279 -6.93 8.33 3.54
CA ALA A 279 -7.68 9.49 3.08
C ALA A 279 -8.13 9.39 1.62
N ASN A 280 -9.08 10.25 1.26
CA ASN A 280 -9.49 10.45 -0.12
C ASN A 280 -8.50 11.36 -0.85
N ARG A 281 -8.28 11.10 -2.14
CA ARG A 281 -7.65 12.06 -3.08
C ARG A 281 -8.68 12.80 -3.94
N LEU A 282 -9.94 12.75 -3.49
CA LEU A 282 -11.09 13.32 -4.16
C LEU A 282 -11.26 14.79 -3.78
N THR A 283 -12.00 15.52 -4.60
CA THR A 283 -12.48 16.87 -4.29
C THR A 283 -13.28 16.87 -2.97
N PRO A 284 -13.31 18.01 -2.24
CA PRO A 284 -14.00 18.10 -0.96
C PRO A 284 -15.43 17.57 -1.05
N ILE A 285 -15.79 16.67 -0.13
CA ILE A 285 -17.14 16.10 -0.06
C ILE A 285 -18.03 17.05 0.72
N ALA A 286 -19.10 17.51 0.09
CA ALA A 286 -20.11 18.35 0.73
C ALA A 286 -20.74 17.62 1.93
N SER A 287 -21.12 18.37 2.96
CA SER A 287 -21.67 17.82 4.21
C SER A 287 -23.01 17.11 4.04
N ASP A 288 -23.74 17.40 2.95
CA ASP A 288 -25.03 16.83 2.59
C ASP A 288 -24.93 15.74 1.50
N TRP A 289 -23.71 15.32 1.13
CA TRP A 289 -23.51 14.30 0.09
C TRP A 289 -24.18 12.96 0.45
N SER A 290 -24.82 12.37 -0.56
CA SER A 290 -25.51 11.07 -0.47
C SER A 290 -25.16 10.24 -1.70
N LEU A 291 -24.92 8.95 -1.49
CA LEU A 291 -24.59 8.03 -2.58
C LEU A 291 -25.77 7.90 -3.56
N GLU A 292 -27.01 7.91 -3.04
CA GLU A 292 -28.25 7.79 -3.84
C GLU A 292 -28.47 8.97 -4.80
N THR A 293 -28.02 10.17 -4.42
CA THR A 293 -28.30 11.41 -5.17
C THR A 293 -27.13 11.87 -6.06
N SER A 294 -25.98 11.21 -5.98
CA SER A 294 -24.78 11.61 -6.73
C SER A 294 -24.93 11.30 -8.22
N ALA A 295 -25.05 12.35 -9.03
CA ALA A 295 -25.18 12.25 -10.48
C ALA A 295 -23.84 12.17 -11.23
N GLU A 296 -22.68 12.31 -10.58
CA GLU A 296 -21.36 12.19 -11.24
C GLU A 296 -20.32 11.55 -10.30
N PRO A 297 -19.31 10.83 -10.82
CA PRO A 297 -18.17 10.38 -10.03
C PRO A 297 -17.47 11.58 -9.40
N GLN A 298 -17.08 11.47 -8.14
CA GLN A 298 -16.39 12.57 -7.48
C GLN A 298 -15.02 12.77 -8.11
N ALA A 299 -14.74 13.99 -8.57
CA ALA A 299 -13.51 14.28 -9.28
C ALA A 299 -12.30 14.11 -8.35
N LEU A 300 -11.22 13.52 -8.87
CA LEU A 300 -9.91 13.59 -8.22
C LEU A 300 -9.45 15.05 -8.16
N ARG A 301 -8.69 15.37 -7.11
CA ARG A 301 -8.03 16.68 -7.00
C ARG A 301 -6.85 16.77 -7.96
N ASP A 302 -6.82 17.81 -8.78
CA ASP A 302 -5.71 18.06 -9.71
C ASP A 302 -4.42 18.47 -8.98
N ASP A 303 -4.53 18.98 -7.75
CA ASP A 303 -3.40 19.47 -6.97
C ASP A 303 -2.65 18.38 -6.16
N LEU A 304 -3.15 17.14 -6.16
CA LEU A 304 -2.69 16.10 -5.26
C LEU A 304 -2.30 14.80 -5.98
N THR A 305 -1.10 14.80 -6.57
CA THR A 305 -0.52 13.58 -7.17
C THR A 305 -0.24 12.52 -6.10
N PRO A 306 -0.10 11.22 -6.47
CA PRO A 306 0.28 10.17 -5.52
C PRO A 306 1.55 10.50 -4.74
N GLU A 307 2.57 11.04 -5.40
CA GLU A 307 3.85 11.39 -4.77
C GLU A 307 3.69 12.56 -3.79
N LEU A 308 2.90 13.58 -4.15
CA LEU A 308 2.62 14.71 -3.26
C LEU A 308 1.81 14.26 -2.04
N TYR A 309 0.80 13.40 -2.25
CA TYR A 309 0.00 12.83 -1.18
C TYR A 309 0.90 12.10 -0.15
N CYS A 310 1.79 11.26 -0.67
CA CYS A 310 2.75 10.51 0.14
C CYS A 310 3.71 11.39 0.94
N ASN A 311 4.38 12.31 0.25
CA ASN A 311 5.41 13.14 0.89
C ASN A 311 4.80 14.16 1.86
N ARG A 312 3.62 14.70 1.54
CA ARG A 312 2.99 15.76 2.32
C ARG A 312 2.18 15.24 3.51
N PHE A 313 1.61 14.04 3.40
CA PHE A 313 0.67 13.54 4.41
C PHE A 313 1.13 12.20 5.00
N VAL A 314 1.30 11.16 4.20
CA VAL A 314 1.60 9.80 4.70
C VAL A 314 2.92 9.74 5.45
N GLY A 315 3.98 10.34 4.89
CA GLY A 315 5.29 10.41 5.53
C GLY A 315 5.21 11.02 6.93
N PRO A 316 4.69 12.26 7.07
CA PRO A 316 4.46 12.88 8.38
C PRO A 316 3.53 12.09 9.31
N TRP A 317 2.47 11.46 8.78
CA TRP A 317 1.59 10.61 9.60
C TRP A 317 2.34 9.46 10.26
N ILE A 318 3.20 8.78 9.50
CA ILE A 318 4.00 7.66 10.00
C ILE A 318 5.08 8.19 10.95
N ALA A 319 5.91 9.12 10.47
CA ALA A 319 7.11 9.58 11.17
C ALA A 319 6.78 10.36 12.45
N ASP A 320 5.83 11.30 12.36
CA ASP A 320 5.57 12.27 13.42
C ASP A 320 4.28 11.95 14.19
N MET A 321 3.34 11.24 13.56
CA MET A 321 2.02 10.97 14.13
C MET A 321 1.83 9.55 14.68
N GLY A 322 2.80 8.67 14.44
CA GLY A 322 2.77 7.30 14.94
C GLY A 322 1.75 6.40 14.23
N VAL A 323 1.31 6.80 13.03
CA VAL A 323 0.47 5.97 12.17
C VAL A 323 1.25 4.72 11.75
N SER A 324 0.61 3.56 11.87
CA SER A 324 1.17 2.24 11.55
C SER A 324 0.21 1.36 10.74
N LEU A 325 -1.01 1.84 10.46
CA LEU A 325 -1.94 1.25 9.49
C LEU A 325 -2.23 2.28 8.39
N VAL A 326 -1.92 1.96 7.14
CA VAL A 326 -2.06 2.91 6.01
C VAL A 326 -2.74 2.20 4.84
N GLY A 327 -3.81 2.76 4.28
CA GLY A 327 -4.48 2.16 3.11
C GLY A 327 -3.79 2.42 1.78
N GLU A 328 -4.12 1.67 0.73
CA GLU A 328 -3.41 1.77 -0.56
C GLU A 328 -3.79 3.02 -1.37
N ASN A 329 -4.94 3.63 -1.09
CA ASN A 329 -5.19 5.02 -1.54
C ASN A 329 -4.11 5.99 -1.03
N ALA A 330 -3.34 5.56 -0.03
CA ALA A 330 -2.16 6.20 0.51
C ALA A 330 -0.82 5.55 0.16
N TYR A 331 -0.78 4.48 -0.63
CA TYR A 331 0.46 3.81 -0.99
C TYR A 331 1.17 4.47 -2.18
N CYS A 332 2.45 4.73 -1.96
CA CYS A 332 3.38 5.42 -2.84
C CYS A 332 4.01 4.44 -3.84
N GLY A 333 3.20 3.64 -4.51
CA GLY A 333 3.66 2.69 -5.51
C GLY A 333 4.02 3.37 -6.83
N ASN A 334 5.11 4.15 -6.89
CA ASN A 334 5.72 4.56 -8.17
C ASN A 334 7.17 5.07 -8.14
N SER A 335 7.92 4.92 -7.04
CA SER A 335 9.35 5.27 -7.04
C SER A 335 10.19 4.38 -7.99
N VAL A 336 9.75 3.14 -8.26
CA VAL A 336 10.49 2.17 -9.09
C VAL A 336 10.37 2.45 -10.59
N LYS A 337 9.24 2.99 -11.08
CA LYS A 337 9.10 3.41 -12.48
C LYS A 337 9.93 4.65 -12.80
N VAL A 338 10.12 5.54 -11.82
CA VAL A 338 10.99 6.71 -11.99
C VAL A 338 12.45 6.30 -11.97
N LEU A 339 12.88 5.41 -11.06
CA LEU A 339 14.27 4.91 -11.06
C LEU A 339 14.62 4.11 -12.31
N SER A 340 13.72 3.23 -12.79
CA SER A 340 13.93 2.49 -14.04
C SER A 340 13.94 3.41 -15.27
N ARG A 341 13.08 4.44 -15.32
CA ARG A 341 13.13 5.46 -16.39
C ARG A 341 14.40 6.32 -16.33
N VAL A 342 14.84 6.73 -15.14
CA VAL A 342 16.09 7.48 -14.96
C VAL A 342 17.29 6.61 -15.34
N TRP A 343 17.27 5.32 -15.01
CA TRP A 343 18.30 4.37 -15.42
C TRP A 343 18.34 4.17 -16.94
N ILE A 344 17.20 3.94 -17.58
CA ILE A 344 17.10 3.82 -19.05
C ILE A 344 17.57 5.11 -19.73
N LEU A 345 17.15 6.27 -19.24
CA LEU A 345 17.58 7.57 -19.77
C LEU A 345 19.08 7.79 -19.59
N THR A 346 19.66 7.32 -18.48
CA THR A 346 21.11 7.37 -18.23
C THR A 346 21.86 6.48 -19.23
N GLN A 347 21.37 5.26 -19.50
CA GLN A 347 21.96 4.37 -20.51
C GLN A 347 21.87 4.95 -21.92
N LEU A 348 20.73 5.53 -22.29
CA LEU A 348 20.55 6.19 -23.59
C LEU A 348 21.47 7.41 -23.74
N ALA A 349 21.66 8.21 -22.68
CA ALA A 349 22.59 9.33 -22.68
C ALA A 349 24.05 8.88 -22.82
N THR A 350 24.44 7.78 -22.17
CA THR A 350 25.78 7.18 -22.33
C THR A 350 26.01 6.69 -23.75
N ILE A 351 25.03 6.00 -24.36
CA ILE A 351 25.10 5.55 -25.76
C ILE A 351 25.25 6.74 -26.72
N ALA A 352 24.47 7.81 -26.51
CA ALA A 352 24.54 9.03 -27.33
C ALA A 352 25.92 9.72 -27.23
N LEU A 353 26.51 9.76 -26.03
CA LEU A 353 27.86 10.29 -25.81
C LEU A 353 28.94 9.46 -26.51
N VAL A 354 28.79 8.12 -26.52
CA VAL A 354 29.70 7.23 -27.25
C VAL A 354 29.60 7.46 -28.76
N ILE A 355 28.38 7.56 -29.32
CA ILE A 355 28.17 7.84 -30.74
C ILE A 355 28.75 9.21 -31.12
N ALA A 356 28.53 10.24 -30.29
CA ALA A 356 29.10 11.57 -30.49
C ALA A 356 30.64 11.55 -30.45
N GLY A 357 31.23 10.76 -29.55
CA GLY A 357 32.68 10.55 -29.48
C GLY A 357 33.25 9.90 -30.75
N PHE A 358 32.57 8.90 -31.31
CA PHE A 358 32.95 8.29 -32.59
C PHE A 358 32.79 9.26 -33.77
N ALA A 359 31.74 10.06 -33.79
CA ALA A 359 31.52 11.07 -34.82
C ALA A 359 32.62 12.15 -34.81
N LEU A 360 33.04 12.61 -33.63
CA LEU A 360 34.11 13.59 -33.45
C LEU A 360 35.52 13.03 -33.66
N GLY A 361 35.71 11.72 -33.48
CA GLY A 361 36.98 11.02 -33.69
C GLY A 361 37.24 10.58 -35.14
N SER A 362 36.23 10.63 -36.01
CA SER A 362 36.34 10.17 -37.41
C SER A 362 37.26 11.01 -38.29
N ASP A 363 37.66 12.20 -37.83
CA ASP A 363 38.44 13.18 -38.60
C ASP A 363 39.93 13.25 -38.18
N ARG A 364 40.38 12.40 -37.23
CA ARG A 364 41.80 12.32 -36.83
C ARG A 364 42.30 10.88 -36.89
N SER A 365 43.36 10.67 -37.66
CA SER A 365 44.10 9.41 -37.81
C SER A 365 44.89 9.00 -36.54
N ASP A 366 44.37 9.26 -35.35
CA ASP A 366 44.99 8.88 -34.09
C ASP A 366 44.37 7.58 -33.59
N VAL A 367 45.10 6.48 -33.84
CA VAL A 367 44.77 5.11 -33.43
C VAL A 367 44.45 5.02 -31.92
N GLY A 368 44.94 5.96 -31.11
CA GLY A 368 44.67 6.07 -29.68
C GLY A 368 43.21 6.34 -29.33
N TYR A 369 42.49 7.18 -30.09
CA TYR A 369 41.09 7.52 -29.76
C TYR A 369 40.11 6.42 -30.13
N ALA A 370 40.34 5.74 -31.25
CA ALA A 370 39.59 4.55 -31.64
C ALA A 370 39.82 3.40 -30.63
N PHE A 371 41.06 3.24 -30.15
CA PHE A 371 41.40 2.25 -29.12
C PHE A 371 40.69 2.54 -27.79
N ILE A 372 40.73 3.79 -27.31
CA ILE A 372 40.03 4.20 -26.07
C ILE A 372 38.51 4.03 -26.22
N GLY A 373 37.92 4.40 -27.36
CA GLY A 373 36.49 4.23 -27.62
C GLY A 373 36.03 2.77 -27.57
N VAL A 374 36.81 1.84 -28.15
CA VAL A 374 36.53 0.40 -28.10
C VAL A 374 36.63 -0.15 -26.69
N TRP A 375 37.64 0.25 -25.90
CA TRP A 375 37.79 -0.22 -24.52
C TRP A 375 36.74 0.37 -23.56
N VAL A 376 36.33 1.63 -23.75
CA VAL A 376 35.23 2.24 -22.99
C VAL A 376 33.90 1.58 -23.34
N ALA A 377 33.67 1.24 -24.62
CA ALA A 377 32.48 0.51 -25.04
C ALA A 377 32.45 -0.93 -24.48
N LEU A 378 33.57 -1.64 -24.52
CA LEU A 378 33.69 -2.98 -23.93
C LEU A 378 33.53 -2.93 -22.41
N LEU A 379 34.07 -1.91 -21.74
CA LEU A 379 33.89 -1.70 -20.30
C LEU A 379 32.44 -1.37 -19.95
N ALA A 380 31.75 -0.55 -20.77
CA ALA A 380 30.34 -0.24 -20.58
C ALA A 380 29.43 -1.46 -20.81
N ILE A 381 29.72 -2.27 -21.84
CA ILE A 381 29.02 -3.53 -22.11
C ILE A 381 29.30 -4.54 -20.98
N PHE A 382 30.55 -4.64 -20.52
CA PHE A 382 30.92 -5.52 -19.41
C PHE A 382 30.30 -5.05 -18.10
N LEU A 383 30.28 -3.75 -17.78
CA LEU A 383 29.61 -3.21 -16.60
C LEU A 383 28.08 -3.32 -16.70
N GLY A 384 27.52 -3.23 -17.90
CA GLY A 384 26.11 -3.51 -18.17
C GLY A 384 25.82 -4.98 -17.89
N VAL A 385 26.45 -5.89 -18.62
CA VAL A 385 26.20 -7.34 -18.54
C VAL A 385 26.58 -7.92 -17.17
N VAL A 386 27.75 -7.58 -16.63
CA VAL A 386 28.21 -8.04 -15.31
C VAL A 386 27.49 -7.30 -14.19
N GLY A 387 27.12 -6.03 -14.34
CA GLY A 387 26.26 -5.33 -13.38
C GLY A 387 24.88 -5.98 -13.28
N THR A 388 24.29 -6.34 -14.42
CA THR A 388 23.02 -7.07 -14.50
C THR A 388 23.13 -8.50 -13.97
N LEU A 389 24.26 -9.19 -14.21
CA LEU A 389 24.49 -10.56 -13.72
C LEU A 389 24.89 -10.62 -12.23
N VAL A 390 25.60 -9.62 -11.71
CA VAL A 390 26.05 -9.55 -10.31
C VAL A 390 24.93 -9.17 -9.36
N MET A 391 23.91 -8.45 -9.85
CA MET A 391 22.65 -8.26 -9.12
C MET A 391 21.92 -9.59 -8.88
N ARG A 392 22.22 -10.62 -9.67
CA ARG A 392 21.38 -11.81 -9.81
C ARG A 392 21.73 -13.05 -8.97
N LYS A 393 22.86 -13.13 -8.21
CA LYS A 393 22.96 -14.24 -7.22
C LYS A 393 24.01 -14.23 -6.10
N TYR A 394 25.29 -13.81 -6.21
CA TYR A 394 26.21 -13.94 -5.04
C TYR A 394 27.36 -12.92 -4.92
N ARG A 395 27.30 -12.16 -3.81
CA ARG A 395 28.37 -11.67 -2.89
C ARG A 395 29.57 -10.91 -3.48
N THR A 396 29.39 -9.60 -3.58
CA THR A 396 30.30 -8.45 -3.30
C THR A 396 31.82 -8.65 -3.20
N VAL A 397 32.37 -9.63 -2.49
CA VAL A 397 33.82 -9.72 -2.18
C VAL A 397 34.69 -10.01 -3.42
N ALA A 398 34.22 -10.84 -4.36
CA ALA A 398 34.95 -11.12 -5.60
C ALA A 398 35.02 -9.88 -6.51
N THR A 399 33.93 -9.11 -6.57
CA THR A 399 33.84 -7.84 -7.30
C THR A 399 34.79 -6.80 -6.69
N HIS A 400 34.90 -6.74 -5.36
CA HIS A 400 35.85 -5.88 -4.67
C HIS A 400 37.31 -6.25 -4.98
N GLY A 401 37.66 -7.55 -4.96
CA GLY A 401 39.00 -8.02 -5.28
C GLY A 401 39.42 -7.76 -6.72
N ALA A 402 38.52 -7.99 -7.68
CA ALA A 402 38.79 -7.78 -9.10
C ALA A 402 38.93 -6.28 -9.46
N LEU A 403 38.05 -5.42 -8.92
CA LEU A 403 38.11 -3.97 -9.14
C LEU A 403 39.36 -3.35 -8.50
N THR A 404 39.71 -3.76 -7.28
CA THR A 404 40.92 -3.27 -6.61
C THR A 404 42.20 -3.70 -7.35
N GLY A 405 42.23 -4.93 -7.88
CA GLY A 405 43.34 -5.43 -8.70
C GLY A 405 43.50 -4.67 -10.03
N MET A 406 42.40 -4.37 -10.72
CA MET A 406 42.42 -3.60 -11.98
C MET A 406 42.81 -2.13 -11.77
N SER A 407 42.30 -1.48 -10.72
CA SER A 407 42.73 -0.11 -10.37
C SER A 407 44.22 -0.04 -10.00
N PHE A 408 44.75 -1.07 -9.31
CA PHE A 408 46.18 -1.16 -9.00
C PHE A 408 47.04 -1.39 -10.24
N MET A 409 46.58 -2.22 -11.19
CA MET A 409 47.28 -2.44 -12.47
C MET A 409 47.28 -1.19 -13.35
N MET A 410 46.16 -0.46 -13.42
CA MET A 410 46.07 0.80 -14.18
C MET A 410 46.89 1.92 -13.55
N ALA A 411 47.04 1.94 -12.22
CA ALA A 411 47.90 2.90 -11.52
C ALA A 411 49.41 2.64 -11.72
N GLN A 412 49.81 1.42 -12.08
CA GLN A 412 51.21 1.03 -12.32
C GLN A 412 51.68 1.27 -13.77
N GLN A 413 50.76 1.55 -14.71
CA GLN A 413 51.09 1.80 -16.11
C GLN A 413 50.94 3.27 -16.44
N GLY A 414 51.97 4.04 -16.12
CA GLY A 414 52.13 5.37 -16.69
C GLY A 414 53.56 5.90 -16.61
N SER A 415 54.12 6.29 -17.76
CA SER A 415 55.42 6.96 -17.85
C SER A 415 55.44 8.24 -18.69
N THR A 416 54.31 8.94 -18.90
CA THR A 416 54.27 10.25 -19.62
C THR A 416 53.12 11.21 -19.24
N PRO A 417 53.26 12.54 -19.49
CA PRO A 417 52.38 13.59 -18.94
C PRO A 417 50.89 13.56 -19.34
N ALA A 418 50.51 12.84 -20.41
CA ALA A 418 49.10 12.61 -20.79
C ALA A 418 48.33 11.78 -19.75
N GLU A 419 49.05 11.10 -18.85
CA GLU A 419 48.50 10.24 -17.79
C GLU A 419 48.05 11.03 -16.56
N SER A 420 48.35 12.32 -16.45
CA SER A 420 47.87 13.17 -15.35
C SER A 420 46.34 13.32 -15.37
N ALA A 421 45.76 13.34 -16.57
CA ALA A 421 44.30 13.34 -16.76
C ALA A 421 43.69 11.97 -16.46
N VAL A 422 44.42 10.88 -16.76
CA VAL A 422 44.02 9.50 -16.44
C VAL A 422 44.04 9.28 -14.92
N GLY A 423 45.04 9.81 -14.22
CA GLY A 423 45.11 9.82 -12.76
C GLY A 423 43.96 10.60 -12.12
N ALA A 424 43.66 11.80 -12.62
CA ALA A 424 42.54 12.60 -12.13
C ALA A 424 41.18 11.92 -12.39
N PHE A 425 41.01 11.30 -13.56
CA PHE A 425 39.79 10.54 -13.90
C PHE A 425 39.65 9.27 -13.04
N SER A 426 40.76 8.60 -12.73
CA SER A 426 40.78 7.44 -11.83
C SER A 426 40.39 7.80 -10.39
N VAL A 427 40.82 8.97 -9.91
CA VAL A 427 40.43 9.50 -8.59
C VAL A 427 38.94 9.88 -8.57
N LEU A 428 38.43 10.50 -9.63
CA LEU A 428 37.00 10.80 -9.76
C LEU A 428 36.15 9.52 -9.75
N LEU A 429 36.55 8.52 -10.53
CA LEU A 429 35.90 7.21 -10.55
C LEU A 429 35.93 6.56 -9.17
N PHE A 430 37.05 6.60 -8.45
CA PHE A 430 37.16 6.07 -7.09
C PHE A 430 36.12 6.70 -6.13
N PHE A 431 35.94 8.01 -6.17
CA PHE A 431 34.93 8.68 -5.35
C PHE A 431 33.49 8.36 -5.80
N LEU A 432 33.25 8.26 -7.10
CA LEU A 432 31.95 7.85 -7.64
C LEU A 432 31.60 6.41 -7.21
N TYR A 433 32.58 5.51 -7.22
CA TYR A 433 32.42 4.13 -6.75
C TYR A 433 32.16 4.05 -5.24
N LEU A 434 32.84 4.87 -4.42
CA LEU A 434 32.55 4.96 -2.99
C LEU A 434 31.12 5.43 -2.72
N LEU A 435 30.66 6.44 -3.47
CA LEU A 435 29.28 6.94 -3.37
C LEU A 435 28.27 5.86 -3.76
N PHE A 436 28.49 5.17 -4.88
CA PHE A 436 27.60 4.10 -5.35
C PHE A 436 27.57 2.91 -4.39
N THR A 437 28.72 2.55 -3.82
CA THR A 437 28.83 1.50 -2.80
C THR A 437 28.06 1.88 -1.54
N TRP A 438 28.19 3.13 -1.10
CA TRP A 438 27.43 3.64 0.05
C TRP A 438 25.92 3.60 -0.19
N LEU A 439 25.47 3.99 -1.40
CA LEU A 439 24.06 3.91 -1.79
C LEU A 439 23.57 2.45 -1.81
N LEU A 440 24.33 1.52 -2.39
CA LEU A 440 23.97 0.10 -2.41
C LEU A 440 23.89 -0.51 -1.01
N VAL A 441 24.79 -0.13 -0.09
CA VAL A 441 24.73 -0.57 1.30
C VAL A 441 23.50 0.02 2.01
N LYS A 442 23.16 1.28 1.73
CA LYS A 442 22.02 1.96 2.31
C LYS A 442 20.67 1.39 1.85
N PHE A 443 20.56 0.97 0.59
CA PHE A 443 19.31 0.49 -0.03
C PHE A 443 19.29 -1.02 -0.30
N ARG A 444 20.24 -1.78 0.27
CA ARG A 444 20.39 -3.23 0.05
C ARG A 444 19.13 -4.04 0.34
N ALA A 445 18.42 -3.72 1.43
CA ALA A 445 17.25 -4.47 1.87
C ALA A 445 16.08 -4.30 0.88
N ASP A 446 15.88 -3.08 0.38
CA ASP A 446 14.81 -2.75 -0.57
C ASP A 446 15.04 -3.37 -1.96
N ILE A 447 16.30 -3.61 -2.34
CA ILE A 447 16.67 -4.22 -3.62
C ILE A 447 16.53 -5.75 -3.58
N ILE A 448 16.90 -6.40 -2.47
CA ILE A 448 16.85 -7.87 -2.34
C ILE A 448 15.41 -8.38 -2.27
N ALA A 449 14.50 -7.66 -1.61
CA ALA A 449 13.11 -8.07 -1.48
C ALA A 449 12.34 -8.09 -2.83
N PHE A 450 12.82 -7.39 -3.85
CA PHE A 450 12.18 -7.29 -5.16
C PHE A 450 12.55 -8.45 -6.12
N ASP A 451 13.70 -9.09 -5.91
CA ASP A 451 14.25 -10.10 -6.85
C ASP A 451 13.81 -11.54 -6.48
N GLU A 452 13.44 -11.81 -5.22
CA GLU A 452 12.91 -13.13 -4.81
C GLU A 452 11.52 -13.42 -5.41
N ASP A 453 10.73 -12.38 -5.73
CA ASP A 453 9.39 -12.50 -6.31
C ASP A 453 9.40 -12.83 -7.83
N GLU A 454 10.50 -12.54 -8.55
CA GLU A 454 10.60 -12.81 -10.01
C GLU A 454 11.25 -14.17 -10.35
N GLU A 455 12.07 -14.78 -9.48
CA GLU A 455 12.78 -16.03 -9.82
C GLU A 455 11.89 -17.30 -9.74
N ASP A 456 10.86 -17.34 -8.89
CA ASP A 456 9.99 -18.54 -8.74
C ASP A 456 8.98 -18.72 -9.89
N GLU A 457 8.64 -17.66 -10.63
CA GLU A 457 7.79 -17.74 -11.83
C GLU A 457 8.56 -18.19 -13.09
N GLY A 458 9.88 -17.99 -13.15
CA GLY A 458 10.69 -18.26 -14.34
C GLY A 458 11.16 -19.71 -14.49
N LEU A 459 11.36 -20.44 -13.38
CA LEU A 459 11.89 -21.81 -13.40
C LEU A 459 10.79 -22.87 -13.46
N THR A 460 9.59 -22.60 -12.94
CA THR A 460 8.45 -23.55 -13.00
C THR A 460 7.80 -23.59 -14.39
N ALA A 461 7.88 -22.51 -15.17
CA ALA A 461 7.28 -22.43 -16.51
C ALA A 461 8.10 -23.11 -17.63
N ILE A 462 9.40 -23.37 -17.42
CA ILE A 462 10.29 -23.93 -18.47
C ILE A 462 10.41 -25.47 -18.38
N GLU A 463 10.17 -26.09 -17.23
CA GLU A 463 10.26 -27.56 -17.08
C GLU A 463 8.94 -28.31 -17.31
N MET A 464 7.79 -27.63 -17.46
CA MET A 464 6.48 -28.32 -17.68
C MET A 464 5.97 -28.33 -19.12
N ASN A 465 6.69 -27.77 -20.10
CA ASN A 465 6.26 -27.71 -21.51
C ASN A 465 6.87 -28.80 -22.41
N GLY A 466 7.24 -29.94 -21.85
CA GLY A 466 7.89 -31.03 -22.60
C GLY A 466 7.50 -32.43 -22.13
N MET A 467 6.20 -32.76 -22.12
CA MET A 467 5.54 -34.07 -21.95
C MET A 467 4.12 -33.75 -21.43
N GLU A 468 2.97 -34.02 -22.04
CA GLU A 468 2.47 -35.08 -22.92
C GLU A 468 1.27 -34.51 -23.72
N GLU A 469 1.24 -34.69 -25.04
CA GLU A 469 -0.01 -34.75 -25.81
C GLU A 469 0.01 -36.11 -26.51
N ASP A 470 -0.83 -37.03 -26.05
CA ASP A 470 -1.49 -38.07 -26.86
C ASP A 470 -2.40 -38.92 -25.94
N GLU A 471 -3.71 -38.64 -25.97
CA GLU A 471 -4.76 -39.65 -26.25
C GLU A 471 -6.17 -39.06 -26.02
N VAL A 472 -6.86 -38.84 -27.14
CA VAL A 472 -8.32 -38.66 -27.21
C VAL A 472 -8.90 -39.94 -27.79
N ASN A 473 -9.71 -40.68 -27.00
CA ASN A 473 -11.08 -41.09 -27.37
C ASN A 473 -11.64 -42.22 -26.50
N GLY A 474 -12.93 -42.09 -26.19
CA GLY A 474 -13.86 -43.23 -26.21
C GLY A 474 -14.66 -43.44 -24.93
N GLY A 475 -15.96 -43.12 -24.98
CA GLY A 475 -16.90 -43.61 -23.98
C GLY A 475 -18.24 -42.88 -23.93
N VAL A 476 -19.10 -43.13 -24.90
CA VAL A 476 -20.55 -42.88 -24.80
C VAL A 476 -21.27 -44.22 -24.72
N GLU A 477 -22.35 -44.21 -23.93
CA GLU A 477 -23.52 -45.09 -23.91
C GLU A 477 -23.58 -46.32 -22.99
N GLY A 478 -24.58 -46.30 -22.10
CA GLY A 478 -25.56 -47.39 -22.03
C GLY A 478 -26.09 -47.75 -20.64
N THR A 479 -27.43 -47.84 -20.54
CA THR A 479 -28.27 -48.55 -19.53
C THR A 479 -28.58 -47.79 -18.22
N GLU A 480 -29.76 -47.83 -17.61
CA GLU A 480 -31.07 -48.43 -17.92
C GLU A 480 -32.15 -47.80 -17.02
N THR A 481 -33.35 -47.69 -17.59
CA THR A 481 -34.72 -47.74 -17.02
C THR A 481 -34.96 -47.85 -15.50
N GLY A 482 -35.92 -47.05 -15.03
CA GLY A 482 -36.68 -47.31 -13.79
C GLY A 482 -37.81 -46.30 -13.57
N ALA A 483 -39.02 -46.64 -14.05
CA ALA A 483 -40.25 -45.86 -13.89
C ALA A 483 -40.81 -45.90 -12.45
N ILE A 484 -41.66 -44.93 -12.08
CA ILE A 484 -43.07 -45.11 -11.63
C ILE A 484 -43.62 -43.83 -10.96
N ASN A 485 -44.76 -43.35 -11.51
CA ASN A 485 -45.92 -42.60 -10.95
C ASN A 485 -45.70 -41.34 -10.08
N GLY A 486 -46.50 -40.27 -10.19
CA GLY A 486 -47.74 -40.05 -10.95
C GLY A 486 -48.48 -38.79 -10.45
N ASN A 487 -49.44 -38.33 -11.27
CA ASN A 487 -50.48 -37.31 -11.07
C ASN A 487 -50.06 -35.85 -10.80
N ALA A 488 -50.34 -34.87 -11.67
CA ALA A 488 -51.60 -34.38 -12.25
C ALA A 488 -52.45 -33.51 -11.31
N HIS A 489 -52.45 -32.19 -11.56
CA HIS A 489 -53.60 -31.26 -11.61
C HIS A 489 -53.05 -29.84 -11.89
N LYS A 490 -53.19 -29.26 -13.09
CA LYS A 490 -54.32 -28.52 -13.70
C LYS A 490 -54.80 -27.27 -12.92
N ALA A 491 -54.47 -26.12 -13.51
CA ALA A 491 -55.31 -24.96 -13.85
C ALA A 491 -55.90 -24.04 -12.75
N HIS A 492 -55.51 -22.76 -12.80
CA HIS A 492 -56.34 -21.54 -13.02
C HIS A 492 -55.41 -20.32 -12.75
N GLU A 493 -55.08 -19.42 -13.68
CA GLU A 493 -55.86 -18.43 -14.45
C GLU A 493 -56.33 -17.23 -13.61
N GLU A 494 -56.17 -16.03 -14.21
CA GLU A 494 -56.58 -14.66 -13.80
C GLU A 494 -55.63 -13.95 -12.80
N GLY A 495 -54.97 -12.83 -13.12
CA GLY A 495 -55.45 -11.61 -13.80
C GLY A 495 -56.00 -10.67 -12.71
N THR A 496 -55.34 -9.59 -12.29
CA THR A 496 -55.43 -8.26 -12.91
C THR A 496 -54.67 -7.21 -12.07
N ASP A 497 -54.12 -6.23 -12.79
CA ASP A 497 -53.87 -4.82 -12.46
C ASP A 497 -54.11 -4.29 -11.02
N LEU A 498 -53.16 -3.48 -10.52
CA LEU A 498 -53.44 -2.07 -10.16
C LEU A 498 -52.18 -1.26 -9.78
N LYS A 499 -51.85 -0.34 -10.69
CA LYS A 499 -51.42 1.07 -10.55
C LYS A 499 -50.65 1.56 -9.31
N MET A 500 -49.50 2.15 -9.65
CA MET A 500 -49.00 3.48 -9.26
C MET A 500 -49.82 4.27 -8.22
N VAL A 501 -49.19 4.56 -7.08
CA VAL A 501 -48.93 5.91 -6.56
C VAL A 501 -47.53 5.90 -5.94
#